data_AF-A0A2N5PRE7-F1
#
_entry.id   AF-A0A2N5PRE7-F1
#
_cell.length_a   1.000
_cell.length_b   1.000
_cell.length_c   1.000
_cell.angle_alpha   90.00
_cell.angle_beta   90.00
_cell.angle_gamma   90.00
#
_symmetry.space_group_name_H-M   'P 1'
#
loop_
_entity.id
_entity.type
_entity.pdbx_description
1 polymer ?
#
loop_
_entity_poly.entity_id
_entity_poly.type
_entity_poly.pdbx_seq_one_letter_code
_entity_poly.pdbx_strand_id
1 'polypeptide(L)'
;MWYQKDWFTGIDYYNLKEKQIHVAEQRITKPVEQQFHEQTEIYYVKSGDADIWINGEEFHVQAGSFFCLYMHLFYHIETIRKPLHCVKVSFHIGLFMFLCFEKRQTRENEILMYGVQPILLLEGREQKRVERILEELLEEEREQRFSAQNISIYLAMQLHALYCRYAMEKRPKDPEKKQPVWNVIQRVLLDTSKTVSLEEYAREAEMSPVTLNRNIEKQCGYTFFQLQKMGKIYNACALLHFPDLNLQYISDYLGFTNIEDFYRVFKRYQKVSVREYQTRHIGNGVQMQSEEEGLQILEYLLLHFQKPFQIREMEQELKKNAYLLEKRAKEQFGKSVQELLEEVRIQIACSYLSATDRTVTQISSDVGFGSISSFQRSFAKYMNQTPSEYRRFHRCK
;
A
#
# COMPACT_ATOMS: atom_id res chain seq x y z
N MET A 1 -22.87 -23.06 -2.33
CA MET A 1 -22.77 -21.59 -2.53
C MET A 1 -21.32 -21.23 -2.32
N TRP A 2 -20.61 -20.96 -3.41
CA TRP A 2 -19.16 -20.79 -3.43
C TRP A 2 -18.81 -19.35 -3.06
N TYR A 3 -18.03 -19.18 -2.00
CA TYR A 3 -17.57 -17.88 -1.51
C TYR A 3 -16.63 -17.21 -2.52
N GLN A 4 -16.85 -15.91 -2.70
CA GLN A 4 -16.03 -14.96 -3.44
C GLN A 4 -14.54 -15.13 -3.10
N LYS A 5 -13.72 -15.39 -4.12
CA LYS A 5 -12.28 -15.09 -4.10
C LYS A 5 -12.11 -13.57 -4.23
N ASP A 6 -12.40 -12.85 -3.17
CA ASP A 6 -11.96 -11.46 -3.09
C ASP A 6 -10.44 -11.46 -2.91
N TRP A 7 -9.81 -10.54 -3.63
CA TRP A 7 -8.38 -10.33 -3.64
C TRP A 7 -7.87 -10.07 -2.23
N PHE A 8 -6.62 -10.48 -1.96
CA PHE A 8 -5.92 -10.16 -0.71
C PHE A 8 -6.07 -8.67 -0.38
N THR A 9 -6.94 -8.33 0.57
CA THR A 9 -7.05 -6.98 1.12
C THR A 9 -5.88 -6.81 2.08
N GLY A 10 -4.86 -6.04 1.69
CA GLY A 10 -3.62 -5.81 2.44
C GLY A 10 -3.76 -4.99 3.73
N ILE A 11 -4.86 -5.13 4.46
CA ILE A 11 -5.19 -4.33 5.64
C ILE A 11 -4.32 -4.74 6.85
N ASP A 12 -3.79 -5.97 6.89
CA ASP A 12 -3.10 -6.49 8.08
C ASP A 12 -1.56 -6.57 7.95
N TYR A 13 -0.94 -6.17 6.83
CA TYR A 13 0.45 -6.56 6.52
C TYR A 13 1.32 -5.48 5.85
N TYR A 14 0.90 -4.21 5.84
CA TYR A 14 1.62 -3.18 5.10
C TYR A 14 2.86 -2.67 5.86
N ASN A 15 4.05 -2.93 5.30
CA ASN A 15 5.32 -2.57 5.93
C ASN A 15 5.72 -1.11 5.58
N LEU A 16 6.34 -0.37 6.52
CA LEU A 16 6.75 1.04 6.35
C LEU A 16 7.78 1.22 5.22
N LYS A 17 8.56 0.19 4.87
CA LYS A 17 9.46 0.25 3.71
C LYS A 17 8.73 0.30 2.36
N GLU A 18 7.50 -0.19 2.28
CA GLU A 18 6.67 -0.12 1.07
C GLU A 18 6.01 1.25 0.87
N LYS A 19 6.18 2.19 1.82
CA LYS A 19 5.62 3.54 1.75
C LYS A 19 6.51 4.54 1.01
N GLN A 20 7.65 4.11 0.47
CA GLN A 20 8.50 4.99 -0.31
C GLN A 20 7.85 5.30 -1.67
N ILE A 21 7.43 6.55 -1.80
CA ILE A 21 7.08 7.14 -3.09
C ILE A 21 8.37 7.60 -3.74
N HIS A 22 8.64 7.14 -4.95
CA HIS A 22 9.74 7.66 -5.75
C HIS A 22 9.18 8.53 -6.86
N VAL A 23 9.59 9.79 -6.90
CA VAL A 23 9.27 10.71 -8.01
C VAL A 23 10.55 11.14 -8.70
N ALA A 24 10.56 11.09 -10.02
CA ALA A 24 11.70 11.50 -10.82
C ALA A 24 11.27 12.11 -12.14
N GLU A 25 11.95 13.18 -12.55
CA GLU A 25 11.93 13.62 -13.94
C GLU A 25 12.87 12.74 -14.77
N GLN A 26 12.38 12.27 -15.92
CA GLN A 26 13.09 11.39 -16.81
C GLN A 26 13.08 11.96 -18.22
N ARG A 27 14.23 11.89 -18.88
CA ARG A 27 14.38 12.22 -20.30
C ARG A 27 14.71 10.95 -21.07
N ILE A 28 13.76 10.45 -21.85
CA ILE A 28 13.91 9.23 -22.64
C ILE A 28 14.28 9.62 -24.07
N THR A 29 15.54 9.37 -24.42
CA THR A 29 16.11 9.68 -25.75
C THR A 29 16.43 8.44 -26.58
N LYS A 30 16.45 7.27 -25.94
CA LYS A 30 16.76 5.99 -26.56
C LYS A 30 15.59 5.04 -26.38
N PRO A 31 15.38 4.10 -27.31
CA PRO A 31 14.44 3.01 -27.12
C PRO A 31 14.59 2.36 -25.75
N VAL A 32 13.47 2.07 -25.11
CA VAL A 32 13.43 1.42 -23.80
C VAL A 32 13.14 -0.04 -24.06
N GLU A 33 14.11 -0.90 -23.78
CA GLU A 33 13.91 -2.35 -23.83
C GLU A 33 12.78 -2.77 -22.89
N GLN A 34 12.18 -3.92 -23.15
CA GLN A 34 11.05 -4.41 -22.36
C GLN A 34 11.44 -4.52 -20.88
N GLN A 35 10.76 -3.72 -20.05
CA GLN A 35 11.08 -3.64 -18.62
C GLN A 35 10.07 -4.41 -17.78
N PHE A 36 10.61 -5.00 -16.72
CA PHE A 36 9.85 -5.59 -15.63
C PHE A 36 9.90 -4.60 -14.46
N HIS A 37 8.75 -4.34 -13.85
CA HIS A 37 8.66 -3.48 -12.68
C HIS A 37 7.79 -4.10 -11.60
N GLU A 38 8.21 -3.95 -10.34
CA GLU A 38 7.53 -4.48 -9.16
C GLU A 38 6.59 -3.46 -8.52
N GLN A 39 6.89 -2.19 -8.75
CA GLN A 39 6.08 -1.08 -8.28
C GLN A 39 5.03 -0.71 -9.33
N THR A 40 3.94 -0.12 -8.90
CA THR A 40 3.05 0.60 -9.80
C THR A 40 3.74 1.88 -10.23
N GLU A 41 3.78 2.12 -11.53
CA GLU A 41 4.47 3.27 -12.13
C GLU A 41 3.48 4.16 -12.85
N ILE A 42 3.34 5.40 -12.39
CA ILE A 42 2.56 6.42 -13.06
C ILE A 42 3.51 7.31 -13.84
N TYR A 43 3.20 7.52 -15.12
CA TYR A 43 3.93 8.40 -16.00
C TYR A 43 3.03 9.53 -16.48
N TYR A 44 3.61 10.72 -16.55
CA TYR A 44 3.03 11.86 -17.24
C TYR A 44 4.05 12.49 -18.18
N VAL A 45 3.66 12.70 -19.43
CA VAL A 45 4.55 13.22 -20.47
C VAL A 45 4.34 14.73 -20.61
N LYS A 46 5.36 15.49 -20.22
CA LYS A 46 5.41 16.96 -20.34
C LYS A 46 5.65 17.40 -21.78
N SER A 47 6.50 16.68 -22.52
CA SER A 47 6.75 16.92 -23.94
C SER A 47 7.38 15.69 -24.61
N GLY A 48 7.35 15.67 -25.94
CA GLY A 48 7.91 14.60 -26.76
C GLY A 48 6.86 13.89 -27.61
N ASP A 49 7.31 12.88 -28.33
CA ASP A 49 6.47 12.14 -29.28
C ASP A 49 7.11 10.76 -29.52
N ALA A 50 6.40 9.69 -29.16
CA ALA A 50 6.87 8.32 -29.28
C ALA A 50 5.70 7.34 -29.41
N ASP A 51 5.98 6.11 -29.79
CA ASP A 51 5.05 4.99 -29.66
C ASP A 51 5.56 4.03 -28.58
N ILE A 52 4.68 3.70 -27.65
CA ILE A 52 4.91 2.72 -26.60
C ILE A 52 4.08 1.48 -26.89
N TRP A 53 4.70 0.33 -26.73
CA TRP A 53 4.01 -0.94 -26.81
C TRP A 53 3.71 -1.40 -25.41
N ILE A 54 2.43 -1.65 -25.10
CA ILE A 54 1.99 -2.21 -23.83
C ILE A 54 1.26 -3.50 -24.14
N ASN A 55 1.83 -4.62 -23.68
CA ASN A 55 1.29 -5.97 -23.90
C ASN A 55 0.99 -6.31 -25.37
N GLY A 56 1.84 -5.83 -26.28
CA GLY A 56 1.71 -6.09 -27.72
C GLY A 56 0.68 -5.21 -28.43
N GLU A 57 0.05 -4.25 -27.75
CA GLU A 57 -0.73 -3.18 -28.35
C GLU A 57 0.12 -1.90 -28.41
N GLU A 58 0.09 -1.23 -29.56
CA GLU A 58 0.81 0.02 -29.79
C GLU A 58 -0.06 1.22 -29.37
N PHE A 59 0.54 2.14 -28.62
CA PHE A 59 -0.09 3.36 -28.17
C PHE A 59 0.78 4.56 -28.49
N HIS A 60 0.13 5.62 -28.98
CA HIS A 60 0.79 6.89 -29.23
C HIS A 60 0.95 7.68 -27.93
N VAL A 61 2.16 8.21 -27.71
CA VAL A 61 2.53 8.97 -26.51
C VAL A 61 3.01 10.36 -26.91
N GLN A 62 2.39 11.38 -26.33
CA GLN A 62 2.68 12.79 -26.59
C GLN A 62 2.51 13.63 -25.31
N ALA A 63 2.73 14.94 -25.40
CA ALA A 63 2.42 15.86 -24.31
C ALA A 63 0.97 15.67 -23.82
N GLY A 64 0.78 15.55 -22.51
CA GLY A 64 -0.53 15.28 -21.90
C GLY A 64 -0.89 13.80 -21.78
N SER A 65 -0.08 12.88 -22.34
CA SER A 65 -0.24 11.44 -22.10
C SER A 65 0.03 11.11 -20.63
N PHE A 66 -0.96 10.47 -20.00
CA PHE A 66 -0.97 10.08 -18.60
C PHE A 66 -1.31 8.59 -18.48
N PHE A 67 -0.44 7.81 -17.86
CA PHE A 67 -0.59 6.37 -17.85
C PHE A 67 -0.10 5.72 -16.56
N CYS A 68 -0.71 4.59 -16.21
CA CYS A 68 -0.38 3.81 -15.04
C CYS A 68 -0.04 2.39 -15.46
N LEU A 69 1.21 2.00 -15.24
CA LEU A 69 1.73 0.68 -15.49
C LEU A 69 1.67 -0.09 -14.18
N TYR A 70 0.75 -1.06 -14.12
CA TYR A 70 0.71 -2.06 -13.06
C TYR A 70 1.68 -3.19 -13.37
N MET A 71 2.10 -3.92 -12.35
CA MET A 71 3.10 -4.99 -12.42
C MET A 71 2.84 -6.06 -13.50
N HIS A 72 1.58 -6.26 -13.93
CA HIS A 72 1.22 -7.19 -15.01
C HIS A 72 1.29 -6.57 -16.41
N LEU A 73 1.60 -5.28 -16.57
CA LEU A 73 1.68 -4.59 -17.85
C LEU A 73 3.15 -4.54 -18.31
N PHE A 74 3.48 -5.33 -19.33
CA PHE A 74 4.80 -5.30 -19.96
C PHE A 74 4.82 -4.19 -20.99
N TYR A 75 5.87 -3.36 -20.96
CA TYR A 75 6.00 -2.29 -21.93
C TYR A 75 7.42 -2.15 -22.47
N HIS A 76 7.52 -1.63 -23.67
CA HIS A 76 8.75 -1.20 -24.31
C HIS A 76 8.50 0.01 -25.21
N ILE A 77 9.53 0.78 -25.51
CA ILE A 77 9.45 1.94 -26.41
C ILE A 77 10.44 1.69 -27.55
N GLU A 78 9.94 1.48 -28.76
CA GLU A 78 10.77 1.28 -29.96
C GLU A 78 10.98 2.59 -30.72
N THR A 79 9.89 3.30 -31.02
CA THR A 79 9.90 4.48 -31.88
C THR A 79 9.84 5.76 -31.05
N ILE A 80 10.92 6.55 -31.06
CA ILE A 80 10.96 7.89 -30.45
C ILE A 80 11.17 8.92 -31.56
N ARG A 81 10.12 9.65 -31.91
CA ARG A 81 10.17 10.74 -32.89
C ARG A 81 10.74 12.02 -32.28
N LYS A 82 10.39 12.32 -31.02
CA LYS A 82 10.94 13.42 -30.22
C LYS A 82 11.22 12.92 -28.80
N PRO A 83 12.36 13.28 -28.19
CA PRO A 83 12.69 12.87 -26.82
C PRO A 83 11.53 13.10 -25.85
N LEU A 84 11.16 12.07 -25.10
CA LEU A 84 10.12 12.19 -24.09
C LEU A 84 10.70 12.82 -22.83
N HIS A 85 10.04 13.87 -22.34
CA HIS A 85 10.26 14.45 -21.03
C HIS A 85 9.08 14.06 -20.14
N CYS A 86 9.34 13.22 -19.15
CA CYS A 86 8.30 12.59 -18.34
C CYS A 86 8.55 12.84 -16.86
N VAL A 87 7.47 12.85 -16.07
CA VAL A 87 7.56 12.62 -14.62
C VAL A 87 7.10 11.19 -14.36
N LYS A 88 7.93 10.43 -13.65
CA LYS A 88 7.64 9.07 -13.19
C LYS A 88 7.40 9.10 -11.69
N VAL A 89 6.26 8.55 -11.24
CA VAL A 89 5.94 8.33 -9.83
C VAL A 89 5.80 6.82 -9.62
N SER A 90 6.55 6.25 -8.69
CA SER A 90 6.58 4.80 -8.42
C SER A 90 6.24 4.51 -6.96
N PHE A 91 5.39 3.52 -6.72
CA PHE A 91 4.95 3.11 -5.39
C PHE A 91 4.46 1.66 -5.39
N HIS A 92 4.43 1.01 -4.23
CA HIS A 92 3.90 -0.35 -4.13
C HIS A 92 2.37 -0.37 -4.15
N ILE A 93 1.76 -1.28 -4.92
CA ILE A 93 0.30 -1.33 -5.13
C ILE A 93 -0.47 -1.54 -3.82
N GLY A 94 0.12 -2.21 -2.84
CA GLY A 94 -0.56 -2.44 -1.57
C GLY A 94 -0.79 -1.15 -0.77
N LEU A 95 -0.06 -0.07 -1.05
CA LEU A 95 -0.30 1.24 -0.43
C LEU A 95 -1.66 1.77 -0.84
N PHE A 96 -2.00 1.60 -2.13
CA PHE A 96 -3.33 1.88 -2.63
C PHE A 96 -4.37 0.94 -2.01
N MET A 97 -4.08 -0.36 -1.92
CA MET A 97 -5.01 -1.32 -1.30
C MET A 97 -5.29 -0.99 0.18
N PHE A 98 -4.28 -0.50 0.91
CA PHE A 98 -4.39 -0.10 2.31
C PHE A 98 -5.23 1.18 2.49
N LEU A 99 -5.12 2.12 1.56
CA LEU A 99 -5.79 3.43 1.64
C LEU A 99 -7.14 3.48 0.90
N CYS A 100 -7.53 2.40 0.20
CA CYS A 100 -8.79 2.32 -0.53
C CYS A 100 -9.92 1.83 0.40
N PHE A 101 -10.69 2.79 0.94
CA PHE A 101 -11.82 2.51 1.85
C PHE A 101 -13.19 2.46 1.14
N GLU A 102 -13.23 2.72 -0.17
CA GLU A 102 -14.48 2.77 -0.93
C GLU A 102 -15.03 1.35 -1.20
N LYS A 103 -16.27 1.11 -0.76
CA LYS A 103 -17.03 -0.06 -1.22
C LYS A 103 -17.44 0.15 -2.67
N ARG A 104 -17.00 -0.74 -3.54
CA ARG A 104 -17.34 -0.76 -4.97
C ARG A 104 -18.28 -1.92 -5.29
N GLN A 105 -19.02 -1.82 -6.39
CA GLN A 105 -19.81 -2.95 -6.84
C GLN A 105 -18.90 -4.11 -7.26
N THR A 106 -19.45 -5.33 -7.26
CA THR A 106 -18.71 -6.54 -7.61
C THR A 106 -18.01 -6.39 -8.97
N ARG A 107 -16.73 -6.72 -9.04
CA ARG A 107 -15.83 -6.65 -10.22
C ARG A 107 -15.37 -5.26 -10.69
N GLU A 108 -15.77 -4.15 -10.06
CA GLU A 108 -15.26 -2.83 -10.47
C GLU A 108 -13.73 -2.71 -10.36
N ASN A 109 -13.12 -3.31 -9.33
CA ASN A 109 -11.66 -3.33 -9.19
C ASN A 109 -10.99 -4.17 -10.28
N GLU A 110 -11.57 -5.32 -10.63
CA GLU A 110 -11.08 -6.14 -11.74
C GLU A 110 -11.15 -5.38 -13.07
N ILE A 111 -12.25 -4.67 -13.30
CA ILE A 111 -12.43 -3.80 -14.45
C ILE A 111 -11.40 -2.67 -14.46
N LEU A 112 -11.12 -2.04 -13.33
CA LEU A 112 -10.13 -0.98 -13.24
C LEU A 112 -8.71 -1.48 -13.53
N MET A 113 -8.36 -2.68 -13.06
CA MET A 113 -7.02 -3.23 -13.24
C MET A 113 -6.79 -3.80 -14.64
N TYR A 114 -7.85 -4.29 -15.28
CA TYR A 114 -7.74 -5.05 -16.53
C TYR A 114 -8.60 -4.55 -17.67
N GLY A 115 -9.70 -3.87 -17.41
CA GLY A 115 -10.71 -3.49 -18.40
C GLY A 115 -10.64 -2.06 -18.89
N VAL A 116 -9.68 -1.25 -18.41
CA VAL A 116 -9.46 0.13 -18.83
C VAL A 116 -8.24 0.25 -19.75
N GLN A 117 -8.18 1.32 -20.55
CA GLN A 117 -7.00 1.62 -21.33
C GLN A 117 -5.86 2.07 -20.41
N PRO A 118 -4.62 1.61 -20.64
CA PRO A 118 -3.48 1.93 -19.79
C PRO A 118 -3.01 3.38 -19.96
N ILE A 119 -3.29 4.00 -21.11
CA ILE A 119 -2.87 5.36 -21.46
C ILE A 119 -4.08 6.23 -21.72
N LEU A 120 -4.08 7.41 -21.09
CA LEU A 120 -5.10 8.44 -21.23
C LEU A 120 -4.44 9.70 -21.80
N LEU A 121 -5.08 10.34 -22.76
CA LEU A 121 -4.74 11.72 -23.13
C LEU A 121 -5.55 12.67 -22.24
N LEU A 122 -4.86 13.53 -21.50
CA LEU A 122 -5.50 14.54 -20.65
C LEU A 122 -5.55 15.89 -21.37
N GLU A 123 -6.67 16.58 -21.21
CA GLU A 123 -6.87 17.91 -21.79
C GLU A 123 -7.50 18.87 -20.78
N GLY A 124 -7.32 20.17 -21.01
CA GLY A 124 -8.01 21.22 -20.28
C GLY A 124 -7.83 21.15 -18.76
N ARG A 125 -8.92 20.89 -18.02
CA ARG A 125 -8.91 20.88 -16.55
C ARG A 125 -8.25 19.63 -15.97
N GLU A 126 -8.36 18.49 -16.64
CA GLU A 126 -7.76 17.23 -16.17
C GLU A 126 -6.24 17.34 -16.17
N GLN A 127 -5.69 17.84 -17.28
CA GLN A 127 -4.26 18.03 -17.49
C GLN A 127 -3.67 18.95 -16.42
N LYS A 128 -4.24 20.16 -16.26
CA LYS A 128 -3.77 21.14 -15.26
C LYS A 128 -3.81 20.61 -13.84
N ARG A 129 -4.79 19.75 -13.52
CA ARG A 129 -4.92 19.16 -12.18
C ARG A 129 -3.81 18.13 -11.93
N VAL A 130 -3.52 17.28 -12.91
CA VAL A 130 -2.45 16.29 -12.81
C VAL A 130 -1.07 16.96 -12.78
N GLU A 131 -0.82 17.95 -13.64
CA GLU A 131 0.43 18.70 -13.67
C GLU A 131 0.75 19.35 -12.32
N ARG A 132 -0.24 19.98 -11.69
CA ARG A 132 -0.06 20.59 -10.36
C ARG A 132 0.38 19.57 -9.30
N ILE A 133 -0.26 18.41 -9.25
CA ILE A 133 0.09 17.36 -8.26
C ILE A 133 1.52 16.86 -8.49
N LEU A 134 1.93 16.73 -9.76
CA LEU A 134 3.28 16.30 -10.11
C LEU A 134 4.33 17.35 -9.76
N GLU A 135 4.02 18.64 -9.95
CA GLU A 135 4.86 19.75 -9.50
C GLU A 135 5.03 19.71 -7.98
N GLU A 136 3.94 19.61 -7.21
CA GLU A 136 3.98 19.49 -5.75
C GLU A 136 4.79 18.26 -5.29
N LEU A 137 4.63 17.10 -5.94
CA LEU A 137 5.43 15.90 -5.65
C LEU A 137 6.94 16.14 -5.87
N LEU A 138 7.31 16.78 -6.98
CA LEU A 138 8.71 17.09 -7.29
C LEU A 138 9.29 18.12 -6.30
N GLU A 139 8.47 19.05 -5.82
CA GLU A 139 8.88 20.02 -4.79
C GLU A 139 9.11 19.35 -3.44
N GLU A 140 8.21 18.46 -3.01
CA GLU A 140 8.38 17.69 -1.76
C GLU A 140 9.66 16.84 -1.79
N GLU A 141 9.95 16.20 -2.93
CA GLU A 141 11.18 15.42 -3.11
C GLU A 141 12.44 16.30 -3.04
N ARG A 142 12.38 17.52 -3.59
CA ARG A 142 13.51 18.47 -3.59
C ARG A 142 13.75 19.11 -2.24
N GLU A 143 12.68 19.51 -1.54
CA GLU A 143 12.76 20.34 -0.34
C GLU A 143 12.86 19.53 0.95
N GLN A 144 12.35 18.29 0.97
CA GLN A 144 12.41 17.37 2.13
C GLN A 144 11.97 18.05 3.44
N ARG A 145 10.88 18.80 3.38
CA ARG A 145 10.34 19.55 4.51
C ARG A 145 9.71 18.63 5.56
N PHE A 146 9.31 19.22 6.69
CA PHE A 146 8.57 18.50 7.72
C PHE A 146 7.36 17.78 7.11
N SER A 147 7.25 16.48 7.36
CA SER A 147 6.20 15.60 6.82
C SER A 147 6.25 15.33 5.30
N ALA A 148 7.34 15.65 4.60
CA ALA A 148 7.44 15.45 3.14
C ALA A 148 7.04 14.04 2.69
N GLN A 149 7.46 12.99 3.41
CA GLN A 149 7.07 11.61 3.09
C GLN A 149 5.55 11.39 3.12
N ASN A 150 4.86 11.93 4.13
CA ASN A 150 3.40 11.80 4.24
C ASN A 150 2.70 12.59 3.14
N ILE A 151 3.17 13.81 2.86
CA ILE A 151 2.63 14.65 1.79
C ILE A 151 2.80 13.94 0.44
N SER A 152 3.99 13.38 0.16
CA SER A 152 4.24 12.59 -1.05
C SER A 152 3.31 11.38 -1.17
N ILE A 153 3.03 10.67 -0.07
CA ILE A 153 2.04 9.58 -0.06
C ILE A 153 0.65 10.10 -0.43
N TYR A 154 0.18 11.20 0.18
CA TYR A 154 -1.14 11.76 -0.10
C TYR A 154 -1.27 12.22 -1.55
N LEU A 155 -0.25 12.90 -2.09
CA LEU A 155 -0.22 13.37 -3.46
C LEU A 155 -0.17 12.21 -4.47
N ALA A 156 0.67 11.20 -4.24
CA ALA A 156 0.74 10.02 -5.10
C ALA A 156 -0.56 9.23 -5.11
N MET A 157 -1.23 9.08 -3.96
CA MET A 157 -2.54 8.42 -3.88
C MET A 157 -3.65 9.24 -4.53
N GLN A 158 -3.60 10.57 -4.40
CA GLN A 158 -4.51 11.43 -5.15
C GLN A 158 -4.29 11.30 -6.66
N LEU A 159 -3.03 11.28 -7.12
CA LEU A 159 -2.68 11.10 -8.52
C LEU A 159 -3.19 9.76 -9.07
N HIS A 160 -2.97 8.67 -8.33
CA HIS A 160 -3.47 7.34 -8.70
C HIS A 160 -5.00 7.27 -8.71
N ALA A 161 -5.68 7.86 -7.71
CA ALA A 161 -7.13 7.94 -7.68
C ALA A 161 -7.71 8.72 -8.87
N LEU A 162 -7.02 9.78 -9.32
CA LEU A 162 -7.39 10.51 -10.53
C LEU A 162 -7.19 9.68 -11.80
N TYR A 163 -6.09 8.93 -11.90
CA TYR A 163 -5.92 7.97 -12.99
C TYR A 163 -7.09 6.99 -13.02
N CYS A 164 -7.41 6.37 -11.89
CA CYS A 164 -8.49 5.39 -11.80
C CYS A 164 -9.84 5.98 -12.21
N ARG A 165 -10.13 7.22 -11.79
CA ARG A 165 -11.35 7.93 -12.19
C ARG A 165 -11.40 8.15 -13.70
N TYR A 166 -10.39 8.77 -14.27
CA TYR A 166 -10.38 9.12 -15.69
C TYR A 166 -10.35 7.87 -16.57
N ALA A 167 -9.66 6.80 -16.15
CA ALA A 167 -9.63 5.53 -16.85
C ALA A 167 -11.00 4.86 -16.89
N MET A 168 -11.77 4.93 -15.79
CA MET A 168 -13.13 4.41 -15.72
C MET A 168 -14.12 5.26 -16.54
N GLU A 169 -13.99 6.59 -16.49
CA GLU A 169 -14.83 7.53 -17.26
C GLU A 169 -14.62 7.41 -18.77
N LYS A 170 -13.37 7.19 -19.21
CA LYS A 170 -12.98 7.01 -20.62
C LYS A 170 -13.04 5.55 -21.08
N ARG A 171 -13.51 4.63 -20.24
CA ARG A 171 -13.58 3.21 -20.57
C ARG A 171 -14.53 2.97 -21.76
N PRO A 172 -14.13 2.14 -22.75
CA PRO A 172 -15.05 1.70 -23.79
C PRO A 172 -16.27 0.98 -23.19
N LYS A 173 -17.48 1.35 -23.61
CA LYS A 173 -18.73 0.69 -23.15
C LYS A 173 -18.84 -0.75 -23.61
N ASP A 174 -18.21 -1.06 -24.75
CA ASP A 174 -18.07 -2.41 -25.30
C ASP A 174 -16.56 -2.63 -25.44
N PRO A 175 -15.89 -3.32 -24.49
CA PRO A 175 -14.49 -3.62 -24.65
C PRO A 175 -14.35 -4.48 -25.90
N GLU A 176 -13.54 -4.05 -26.87
CA GLU A 176 -13.14 -4.94 -27.96
C GLU A 176 -12.73 -6.29 -27.37
N LYS A 177 -13.10 -7.38 -28.05
CA LYS A 177 -12.67 -8.73 -27.67
C LYS A 177 -11.14 -8.72 -27.57
N LYS A 178 -10.63 -8.55 -26.35
CA LYS A 178 -9.21 -8.70 -26.05
C LYS A 178 -8.73 -9.99 -26.68
N GLN A 179 -7.55 -9.94 -27.29
CA GLN A 179 -6.97 -11.13 -27.91
C GLN A 179 -6.95 -12.27 -26.87
N PRO A 180 -7.42 -13.49 -27.19
CA PRO A 180 -7.53 -14.60 -26.24
C PRO A 180 -6.24 -14.86 -25.45
N VAL A 181 -5.09 -14.62 -26.09
CA VAL A 181 -3.75 -14.76 -25.53
C VAL A 181 -3.53 -13.83 -24.32
N TRP A 182 -4.07 -12.62 -24.33
CA TRP A 182 -3.89 -11.68 -23.22
C TRP A 182 -4.65 -12.12 -21.97
N ASN A 183 -5.87 -12.64 -22.13
CA ASN A 183 -6.63 -13.21 -21.02
C ASN A 183 -5.86 -14.38 -20.38
N VAL A 184 -5.15 -15.16 -21.18
CA VAL A 184 -4.24 -16.20 -20.68
C VAL A 184 -3.07 -15.60 -19.91
N ILE A 185 -2.35 -14.60 -20.46
CA ILE A 185 -1.21 -13.98 -19.77
C ILE A 185 -1.62 -13.43 -18.40
N GLN A 186 -2.74 -12.70 -18.35
CA GLN A 186 -3.28 -12.16 -17.11
C GLN A 186 -3.59 -13.27 -16.10
N ARG A 187 -4.29 -14.33 -16.52
CA ARG A 187 -4.62 -15.44 -15.62
C ARG A 187 -3.39 -16.20 -15.17
N VAL A 188 -2.39 -16.42 -16.03
CA VAL A 188 -1.15 -17.11 -15.66
C VAL A 188 -0.37 -16.37 -14.57
N LEU A 189 -0.40 -15.03 -14.57
CA LEU A 189 0.24 -14.22 -13.53
C LEU A 189 -0.55 -14.23 -12.20
N LEU A 190 -1.86 -14.48 -12.23
CA LEU A 190 -2.77 -14.37 -11.07
C LEU A 190 -3.13 -15.74 -10.46
N ASP A 191 -3.29 -16.78 -11.27
CA ASP A 191 -3.64 -18.14 -10.86
C ASP A 191 -2.39 -18.88 -10.37
N THR A 192 -1.91 -18.52 -9.18
CA THR A 192 -0.62 -19.00 -8.66
C THR A 192 -0.70 -20.15 -7.66
N SER A 193 -1.87 -20.38 -7.05
CA SER A 193 -2.10 -21.50 -6.12
C SER A 193 -2.60 -22.78 -6.81
N LYS A 194 -3.15 -22.68 -8.01
CA LYS A 194 -3.51 -23.84 -8.85
C LYS A 194 -2.66 -23.79 -10.11
N THR A 195 -1.75 -24.73 -10.27
CA THR A 195 -0.96 -24.85 -11.50
C THR A 195 -1.85 -25.35 -12.64
N VAL A 196 -2.51 -24.43 -13.32
CA VAL A 196 -3.21 -24.70 -14.58
C VAL A 196 -2.17 -24.95 -15.67
N SER A 197 -2.37 -26.01 -16.45
CA SER A 197 -1.43 -26.43 -17.50
C SER A 197 -1.54 -25.53 -18.75
N LEU A 198 -0.48 -25.48 -19.56
CA LEU A 198 -0.51 -24.76 -20.84
C LEU A 198 -1.61 -25.34 -21.75
N GLU A 199 -1.82 -26.65 -21.69
CA GLU A 199 -2.83 -27.38 -22.46
C GLU A 199 -4.26 -26.93 -22.12
N GLU A 200 -4.52 -26.63 -20.85
CA GLU A 200 -5.82 -26.17 -20.39
C GLU A 200 -6.10 -24.74 -20.85
N TYR A 201 -5.12 -23.84 -20.71
CA TYR A 201 -5.23 -22.48 -21.27
C TYR A 201 -5.33 -22.48 -22.80
N ALA A 202 -4.62 -23.37 -23.48
CA ALA A 202 -4.69 -23.51 -24.93
C ALA A 202 -6.09 -23.95 -25.38
N ARG A 203 -6.71 -24.88 -24.64
CA ARG A 203 -8.10 -25.31 -24.90
C ARG A 203 -9.09 -24.17 -24.71
N GLU A 204 -8.97 -23.40 -23.64
CA GLU A 204 -9.84 -22.24 -23.38
C GLU A 204 -9.66 -21.12 -24.42
N ALA A 205 -8.43 -20.94 -24.92
CA ALA A 205 -8.12 -19.95 -25.96
C ALA A 205 -8.37 -20.46 -27.39
N GLU A 206 -8.89 -21.69 -27.55
CA GLU A 206 -9.13 -22.36 -28.84
C GLU A 206 -7.86 -22.42 -29.72
N MET A 207 -6.70 -22.67 -29.10
CA MET A 207 -5.38 -22.74 -29.74
C MET A 207 -4.67 -24.06 -29.44
N SER A 208 -3.65 -24.40 -30.24
CA SER A 208 -2.70 -25.43 -29.84
C SER A 208 -1.75 -24.88 -28.74
N PRO A 209 -1.23 -25.72 -27.83
CA PRO A 209 -0.25 -25.29 -26.82
C PRO A 209 0.97 -24.56 -27.42
N VAL A 210 1.46 -25.05 -28.57
CA VAL A 210 2.60 -24.45 -29.28
C VAL A 210 2.24 -23.06 -29.83
N THR A 211 1.06 -22.94 -30.45
CA THR A 211 0.57 -21.67 -30.98
C THR A 211 0.36 -20.65 -29.86
N LEU A 212 -0.26 -21.07 -28.76
CA LEU A 212 -0.49 -20.21 -27.61
C LEU A 212 0.85 -19.73 -27.03
N ASN A 213 1.80 -20.63 -26.75
CA ASN A 213 3.09 -20.25 -26.20
C ASN A 213 3.87 -19.30 -27.14
N ARG A 214 3.86 -19.56 -28.45
CA ARG A 214 4.48 -18.65 -29.44
C ARG A 214 3.81 -17.28 -29.47
N ASN A 215 2.49 -17.21 -29.33
CA ASN A 215 1.77 -15.94 -29.30
C ASN A 215 2.05 -15.16 -28.01
N ILE A 216 2.14 -15.86 -26.87
CA ILE A 216 2.57 -15.26 -25.60
C ILE A 216 3.98 -14.67 -25.75
N GLU A 217 4.93 -15.45 -26.26
CA GLU A 217 6.31 -14.98 -26.49
C GLU A 217 6.35 -13.78 -27.42
N LYS A 218 5.53 -13.77 -28.48
CA LYS A 218 5.45 -12.64 -29.40
C LYS A 218 4.90 -11.38 -28.74
N GLN A 219 3.94 -11.51 -27.84
CA GLN A 219 3.24 -10.36 -27.23
C GLN A 219 3.98 -9.76 -26.03
N CYS A 220 4.63 -10.60 -25.21
CA CYS A 220 5.27 -10.14 -23.98
C CYS A 220 6.71 -10.64 -23.80
N GLY A 221 7.32 -11.24 -24.82
CA GLY A 221 8.73 -11.67 -24.77
C GLY A 221 9.05 -12.83 -23.83
N TYR A 222 8.03 -13.45 -23.21
CA TYR A 222 8.19 -14.53 -22.24
C TYR A 222 7.43 -15.78 -22.66
N THR A 223 7.96 -16.94 -22.29
CA THR A 223 7.21 -18.20 -22.44
C THR A 223 6.14 -18.32 -21.35
N PHE A 224 5.13 -19.16 -21.59
CA PHE A 224 4.11 -19.49 -20.59
C PHE A 224 4.71 -19.87 -19.24
N PHE A 225 5.74 -20.73 -19.24
CA PHE A 225 6.39 -21.22 -18.02
C PHE A 225 7.20 -20.13 -17.31
N GLN A 226 7.76 -19.17 -18.06
CA GLN A 226 8.42 -18.00 -17.49
C GLN A 226 7.41 -17.09 -16.80
N LEU A 227 6.25 -16.84 -17.41
CA LEU A 227 5.17 -16.05 -16.81
C LEU A 227 4.61 -16.73 -15.55
N GLN A 228 4.40 -18.04 -15.58
CA GLN A 228 3.90 -18.77 -14.42
C GLN A 228 4.89 -18.68 -13.24
N LYS A 229 6.19 -18.84 -13.50
CA LYS A 229 7.23 -18.66 -12.47
C LYS A 229 7.26 -17.23 -11.96
N MET A 230 7.11 -16.25 -12.85
CA MET A 230 7.05 -14.84 -12.51
C MET A 230 5.87 -14.51 -11.59
N GLY A 231 4.65 -14.95 -11.93
CA GLY A 231 3.46 -14.80 -11.09
C GLY A 231 3.64 -15.38 -9.69
N LYS A 232 4.25 -16.57 -9.59
CA LYS A 232 4.60 -17.18 -8.29
C LYS A 232 5.55 -16.30 -7.49
N ILE A 233 6.58 -15.72 -8.11
CA ILE A 233 7.51 -14.82 -7.41
C ILE A 233 6.81 -13.55 -6.95
N TYR A 234 5.89 -12.97 -7.72
CA TYR A 234 5.12 -11.81 -7.27
C TYR A 234 4.28 -12.11 -6.01
N ASN A 235 3.58 -13.24 -6.02
CA ASN A 235 2.83 -13.66 -4.84
C ASN A 235 3.77 -14.03 -3.68
N ALA A 236 4.95 -14.60 -3.95
CA ALA A 236 5.94 -14.83 -2.91
C ALA A 236 6.40 -13.51 -2.28
N CYS A 237 6.72 -12.50 -3.09
CA CYS A 237 7.08 -11.18 -2.60
C CYS A 237 5.98 -10.64 -1.69
N ALA A 238 4.71 -10.68 -2.12
CA ALA A 238 3.57 -10.28 -1.28
C ALA A 238 3.47 -11.09 0.03
N LEU A 239 3.61 -12.41 -0.02
CA LEU A 239 3.54 -13.28 1.16
C LEU A 239 4.72 -13.13 2.11
N LEU A 240 5.89 -12.67 1.64
CA LEU A 240 7.07 -12.44 2.49
C LEU A 240 6.88 -11.27 3.48
N HIS A 241 5.86 -10.43 3.29
CA HIS A 241 5.49 -9.37 4.23
C HIS A 241 4.88 -9.92 5.52
N PHE A 242 4.47 -11.19 5.53
CA PHE A 242 3.77 -11.84 6.64
C PHE A 242 4.81 -12.61 7.49
N PRO A 243 5.26 -12.07 8.64
CA PRO A 243 6.36 -12.68 9.42
C PRO A 243 6.00 -14.05 10.00
N ASP A 244 4.71 -14.35 10.15
CA ASP A 244 4.20 -15.64 10.63
C ASP A 244 4.25 -16.74 9.58
N LEU A 245 4.40 -16.39 8.29
CA LEU A 245 4.51 -17.35 7.21
C LEU A 245 5.96 -17.80 7.05
N ASN A 246 6.22 -19.08 7.34
CA ASN A 246 7.53 -19.65 7.09
C ASN A 246 7.76 -19.88 5.57
N LEU A 247 9.03 -19.87 5.15
CA LEU A 247 9.40 -19.96 3.73
C LEU A 247 9.03 -21.30 3.08
N GLN A 248 8.96 -22.38 3.85
CA GLN A 248 8.51 -23.68 3.36
C GLN A 248 7.02 -23.62 2.98
N TYR A 249 6.19 -23.06 3.86
CA TYR A 249 4.77 -22.86 3.60
C TYR A 249 4.53 -21.99 2.36
N ILE A 250 5.26 -20.88 2.21
CA ILE A 250 5.14 -20.00 1.03
C ILE A 250 5.50 -20.78 -0.25
N SER A 251 6.59 -21.54 -0.23
CA SER A 251 7.01 -22.40 -1.34
C SER A 251 5.93 -23.42 -1.73
N ASP A 252 5.38 -24.12 -0.74
CA ASP A 252 4.37 -25.16 -0.95
C ASP A 252 3.03 -24.56 -1.42
N TYR A 253 2.61 -23.44 -0.84
CA TYR A 253 1.38 -22.72 -1.20
C TYR A 253 1.39 -22.23 -2.65
N LEU A 254 2.56 -21.79 -3.13
CA LEU A 254 2.76 -21.36 -4.52
C LEU A 254 3.07 -22.53 -5.47
N GLY A 255 3.03 -23.76 -4.96
CA GLY A 255 3.24 -24.98 -5.74
C GLY A 255 4.63 -25.07 -6.36
N PHE A 256 5.68 -24.62 -5.66
CA PHE A 256 7.05 -24.98 -6.05
C PHE A 256 7.33 -26.44 -5.69
N THR A 257 8.13 -27.12 -6.51
CA THR A 257 8.42 -28.55 -6.29
C THR A 257 9.18 -28.80 -4.98
N ASN A 258 10.05 -27.85 -4.61
CA ASN A 258 10.76 -27.83 -3.34
C ASN A 258 11.26 -26.41 -3.04
N ILE A 259 11.76 -26.21 -1.82
CA ILE A 259 12.22 -24.91 -1.36
C ILE A 259 13.50 -24.45 -2.11
N GLU A 260 14.33 -25.38 -2.60
CA GLU A 260 15.51 -25.05 -3.40
C GLU A 260 15.13 -24.45 -4.78
N ASP A 261 14.08 -24.97 -5.42
CA ASP A 261 13.53 -24.40 -6.65
C ASP A 261 12.95 -23.02 -6.38
N PHE A 262 12.21 -22.85 -5.28
CA PHE A 262 11.74 -21.54 -4.85
C PHE A 262 12.89 -20.54 -4.72
N TYR A 263 13.95 -20.85 -3.95
CA TYR A 263 15.10 -19.95 -3.79
C TYR A 263 15.80 -19.64 -5.10
N ARG A 264 15.99 -20.63 -5.97
CA ARG A 264 16.64 -20.47 -7.26
C ARG A 264 15.83 -19.56 -8.20
N VAL A 265 14.52 -19.81 -8.31
CA VAL A 265 13.63 -19.00 -9.14
C VAL A 265 13.53 -17.60 -8.57
N PHE A 266 13.36 -17.45 -7.25
CA PHE A 266 13.33 -16.14 -6.59
C PHE A 266 14.58 -15.33 -6.91
N LYS A 267 15.77 -15.90 -6.67
CA LYS A 267 17.05 -15.21 -6.96
C LYS A 267 17.21 -14.86 -8.44
N ARG A 268 16.69 -15.69 -9.36
CA ARG A 268 16.75 -15.43 -10.81
C ARG A 268 15.96 -14.18 -11.19
N TYR A 269 14.75 -14.02 -10.64
CA TYR A 269 13.85 -12.91 -10.95
C TYR A 269 14.22 -11.65 -10.14
N GLN A 270 14.38 -11.79 -8.82
CA GLN A 270 14.63 -10.69 -7.88
C GLN A 270 16.08 -10.21 -7.83
N LYS A 271 17.02 -10.98 -8.41
CA LYS A 271 18.48 -10.72 -8.39
C LYS A 271 19.13 -10.71 -6.99
N VAL A 272 18.36 -10.85 -5.93
CA VAL A 272 18.80 -10.96 -4.53
C VAL A 272 18.31 -12.26 -3.89
N SER A 273 18.89 -12.64 -2.76
CA SER A 273 18.37 -13.76 -1.96
C SER A 273 17.06 -13.37 -1.26
N VAL A 274 16.24 -14.35 -0.87
CA VAL A 274 15.00 -14.09 -0.11
C VAL A 274 15.28 -13.33 1.19
N ARG A 275 16.32 -13.71 1.94
CA ARG A 275 16.71 -13.00 3.18
C ARG A 275 17.12 -11.56 2.91
N GLU A 276 17.94 -11.36 1.89
CA GLU A 276 18.37 -10.02 1.49
C GLU A 276 17.18 -9.18 1.01
N TYR A 277 16.24 -9.77 0.30
CA TYR A 277 14.99 -9.12 -0.09
C TYR A 277 14.20 -8.67 1.14
N GLN A 278 13.98 -9.57 2.11
CA GLN A 278 13.31 -9.24 3.37
C GLN A 278 14.04 -8.11 4.10
N THR A 279 15.36 -8.17 4.22
CA THR A 279 16.14 -7.10 4.88
C THR A 279 16.02 -5.77 4.14
N ARG A 280 16.13 -5.77 2.80
CA ARG A 280 16.13 -4.55 1.98
C ARG A 280 14.75 -3.92 1.86
N HIS A 281 13.72 -4.72 1.60
CA HIS A 281 12.39 -4.26 1.19
C HIS A 281 11.32 -4.37 2.29
N ILE A 282 11.50 -5.24 3.28
CA ILE A 282 10.51 -5.48 4.34
C ILE A 282 11.05 -4.94 5.69
N GLY A 283 12.35 -5.02 5.96
CA GLY A 283 12.87 -4.70 7.30
C GLY A 283 12.41 -5.74 8.34
N ASN A 284 12.87 -5.60 9.59
CA ASN A 284 12.48 -6.52 10.66
C ASN A 284 11.01 -6.27 11.04
N GLY A 285 10.06 -6.93 10.36
CA GLY A 285 8.61 -6.81 10.60
C GLY A 285 8.19 -6.98 12.07
N VAL A 286 9.01 -7.66 12.87
CA VAL A 286 8.83 -7.80 14.33
C VAL A 286 8.88 -6.45 15.07
N GLN A 287 9.77 -5.54 14.68
CA GLN A 287 9.94 -4.24 15.34
C GLN A 287 8.83 -3.27 14.95
N MET A 288 8.33 -3.40 13.72
CA MET A 288 7.26 -2.55 13.21
C MET A 288 5.87 -2.97 13.72
N GLN A 289 5.61 -4.28 13.79
CA GLN A 289 4.44 -4.80 14.48
C GLN A 289 4.43 -4.27 15.91
N SER A 290 5.52 -4.37 16.68
CA SER A 290 5.52 -3.85 18.06
C SER A 290 5.20 -2.35 18.16
N GLU A 291 5.64 -1.52 17.21
CA GLU A 291 5.33 -0.09 17.18
C GLU A 291 3.86 0.17 16.85
N GLU A 292 3.30 -0.52 15.85
CA GLU A 292 1.88 -0.45 15.48
C GLU A 292 0.97 -0.93 16.61
N GLU A 293 1.32 -2.04 17.27
CA GLU A 293 0.60 -2.56 18.43
C GLU A 293 0.62 -1.56 19.59
N GLY A 294 1.74 -0.87 19.80
CA GLY A 294 1.85 0.21 20.78
C GLY A 294 0.93 1.40 20.46
N LEU A 295 0.83 1.79 19.19
CA LEU A 295 -0.08 2.86 18.76
C LEU A 295 -1.55 2.46 18.90
N GLN A 296 -1.93 1.22 18.56
CA GLN A 296 -3.28 0.70 18.77
C GLN A 296 -3.68 0.73 20.26
N ILE A 297 -2.73 0.40 21.16
CA ILE A 297 -2.92 0.53 22.60
C ILE A 297 -3.23 1.99 22.97
N LEU A 298 -2.38 2.92 22.55
CA LEU A 298 -2.54 4.35 22.86
C LEU A 298 -3.84 4.94 22.28
N GLU A 299 -4.19 4.59 21.05
CA GLU A 299 -5.44 5.00 20.39
C GLU A 299 -6.66 4.53 21.17
N TYR A 300 -6.73 3.24 21.53
CA TYR A 300 -7.82 2.72 22.35
C TYR A 300 -7.95 3.49 23.66
N LEU A 301 -6.83 3.73 24.36
CA LEU A 301 -6.84 4.49 25.61
C LEU A 301 -7.32 5.93 25.41
N LEU A 302 -6.94 6.59 24.32
CA LEU A 302 -7.41 7.95 23.98
C LEU A 302 -8.89 8.01 23.61
N LEU A 303 -9.44 6.97 22.96
CA LEU A 303 -10.85 6.93 22.58
C LEU A 303 -11.77 6.56 23.75
N HIS A 304 -11.27 5.77 24.70
CA HIS A 304 -12.06 5.24 25.81
C HIS A 304 -11.66 5.78 27.20
N PHE A 305 -10.79 6.79 27.28
CA PHE A 305 -10.22 7.26 28.56
C PHE A 305 -11.26 7.61 29.63
N GLN A 306 -12.45 8.08 29.24
CA GLN A 306 -13.50 8.51 30.16
C GLN A 306 -14.21 7.35 30.87
N LYS A 307 -14.17 6.14 30.28
CA LYS A 307 -14.91 4.97 30.77
C LYS A 307 -14.13 4.27 31.90
N PRO A 308 -14.81 3.55 32.81
CA PRO A 308 -14.15 2.58 33.67
C PRO A 308 -13.34 1.61 32.81
N PHE A 309 -12.09 1.35 33.17
CA PHE A 309 -11.20 0.53 32.36
C PHE A 309 -11.15 -0.90 32.86
N GLN A 310 -11.36 -1.84 31.94
CA GLN A 310 -11.04 -3.25 32.15
C GLN A 310 -10.21 -3.76 30.98
N ILE A 311 -9.08 -4.40 31.27
CA ILE A 311 -8.21 -4.94 30.23
C ILE A 311 -8.92 -5.94 29.32
N ARG A 312 -9.94 -6.66 29.84
CA ARG A 312 -10.75 -7.61 29.05
C ARG A 312 -11.53 -6.96 27.92
N GLU A 313 -12.01 -5.72 28.11
CA GLU A 313 -12.72 -4.99 27.06
C GLU A 313 -11.74 -4.62 25.93
N MET A 314 -10.53 -4.22 26.30
CA MET A 314 -9.44 -3.95 25.37
C MET A 314 -8.98 -5.21 24.63
N GLU A 315 -8.92 -6.36 25.31
CA GLU A 315 -8.62 -7.65 24.68
C GLU A 315 -9.65 -8.02 23.59
N GLN A 316 -10.93 -7.74 23.84
CA GLN A 316 -12.01 -8.01 22.90
C GLN A 316 -11.97 -7.07 21.69
N GLU A 317 -11.76 -5.77 21.92
CA GLU A 317 -11.74 -4.78 20.85
C GLU A 317 -10.51 -4.92 19.95
N LEU A 318 -9.33 -5.12 20.55
CA LEU A 318 -8.06 -5.27 19.82
C LEU A 318 -7.79 -6.72 19.37
N LYS A 319 -8.62 -7.68 19.77
CA LYS A 319 -8.47 -9.13 19.51
C LYS A 319 -7.09 -9.66 19.93
N LYS A 320 -6.57 -9.19 21.06
CA LYS A 320 -5.24 -9.51 21.60
C LYS A 320 -5.35 -9.92 23.06
N ASN A 321 -4.44 -10.77 23.53
CA ASN A 321 -4.42 -11.14 24.94
C ASN A 321 -3.78 -10.04 25.81
N ALA A 322 -4.19 -9.96 27.08
CA ALA A 322 -3.75 -8.96 28.04
C ALA A 322 -2.23 -9.00 28.27
N TYR A 323 -1.64 -10.19 28.27
CA TYR A 323 -0.19 -10.36 28.43
C TYR A 323 0.60 -9.67 27.32
N LEU A 324 0.17 -9.83 26.07
CA LEU A 324 0.79 -9.21 24.91
C LEU A 324 0.62 -7.70 24.97
N LEU A 325 -0.58 -7.20 25.29
CA LEU A 325 -0.84 -5.77 25.44
C LEU A 325 0.06 -5.13 26.51
N GLU A 326 0.19 -5.76 27.68
CA GLU A 326 1.08 -5.28 28.76
C GLU A 326 2.55 -5.33 28.37
N LYS A 327 2.98 -6.41 27.70
CA LYS A 327 4.34 -6.55 27.21
C LYS A 327 4.66 -5.44 26.20
N ARG A 328 3.78 -5.17 25.24
CA ARG A 328 3.96 -4.13 24.23
C ARG A 328 3.95 -2.72 24.83
N ALA A 329 3.05 -2.44 25.76
CA ALA A 329 3.03 -1.16 26.47
C ALA A 329 4.37 -0.88 27.18
N LYS A 330 4.94 -1.90 27.83
CA LYS A 330 6.25 -1.80 28.49
C LYS A 330 7.41 -1.65 27.51
N GLU A 331 7.42 -2.43 26.43
CA GLU A 331 8.46 -2.36 25.40
C GLU A 331 8.48 -0.99 24.70
N GLN A 332 7.30 -0.44 24.38
CA GLN A 332 7.19 0.77 23.57
C GLN A 332 7.22 2.06 24.38
N PHE A 333 6.59 2.08 25.55
CA PHE A 333 6.40 3.29 26.36
C PHE A 333 7.05 3.22 27.74
N GLY A 334 7.63 2.08 28.10
CA GLY A 334 8.21 1.85 29.43
C GLY A 334 7.19 1.78 30.58
N LYS A 335 5.89 1.65 30.26
CA LYS A 335 4.77 1.79 31.19
C LYS A 335 3.76 0.65 31.01
N SER A 336 3.05 0.28 32.08
CA SER A 336 1.87 -0.60 31.97
C SER A 336 0.71 0.09 31.25
N VAL A 337 -0.26 -0.69 30.78
CA VAL A 337 -1.46 -0.13 30.11
C VAL A 337 -2.23 0.81 31.05
N GLN A 338 -2.33 0.45 32.34
CA GLN A 338 -2.96 1.28 33.36
C GLN A 338 -2.23 2.61 33.58
N GLU A 339 -0.90 2.61 33.60
CA GLU A 339 -0.11 3.84 33.77
C GLU A 339 -0.21 4.76 32.55
N LEU A 340 -0.31 4.20 31.34
CA LEU A 340 -0.58 4.96 30.13
C LEU A 340 -1.96 5.61 30.17
N LEU A 341 -2.98 4.87 30.62
CA LEU A 341 -4.32 5.42 30.79
C LEU A 341 -4.34 6.58 31.79
N GLU A 342 -3.70 6.43 32.95
CA GLU A 342 -3.57 7.50 33.93
C GLU A 342 -2.91 8.73 33.33
N GLU A 343 -1.80 8.56 32.63
CA GLU A 343 -1.10 9.67 31.98
C GLU A 343 -1.97 10.39 30.93
N VAL A 344 -2.66 9.64 30.05
CA VAL A 344 -3.61 10.20 29.08
C VAL A 344 -4.67 11.05 29.78
N ARG A 345 -5.29 10.52 30.84
CA ARG A 345 -6.32 11.23 31.59
C ARG A 345 -5.78 12.51 32.24
N ILE A 346 -4.57 12.47 32.80
CA ILE A 346 -3.93 13.65 33.39
C ILE A 346 -3.60 14.71 32.34
N GLN A 347 -3.09 14.33 31.17
CA GLN A 347 -2.81 15.29 30.08
C GLN A 347 -4.09 16.00 29.59
N ILE A 348 -5.20 15.26 29.47
CA ILE A 348 -6.50 15.84 29.13
C ILE A 348 -7.01 16.75 30.27
N ALA A 349 -6.82 16.33 31.52
CA ALA A 349 -7.19 17.15 32.67
C ALA A 349 -6.41 18.48 32.72
N CYS A 350 -5.12 18.49 32.38
CA CYS A 350 -4.33 19.71 32.23
C CYS A 350 -4.95 20.66 31.19
N SER A 351 -5.39 20.13 30.06
CA SER A 351 -6.09 20.91 29.02
C SER A 351 -7.39 21.53 29.56
N TYR A 352 -8.20 20.77 30.30
CA TYR A 352 -9.43 21.28 30.91
C TYR A 352 -9.16 22.30 32.02
N LEU A 353 -8.11 22.13 32.81
CA LEU A 353 -7.74 23.05 33.88
C LEU A 353 -7.30 24.41 33.32
N SER A 354 -6.62 24.43 32.18
CA SER A 354 -6.11 25.63 31.52
C SER A 354 -7.16 26.35 30.67
N ALA A 355 -8.07 25.60 30.01
CA ALA A 355 -8.98 26.14 29.01
C ALA A 355 -10.43 26.33 29.49
N THR A 356 -10.79 25.87 30.70
CA THR A 356 -12.20 25.89 31.15
C THR A 356 -12.36 26.30 32.62
N ASP A 357 -13.59 26.72 32.94
CA ASP A 357 -14.00 27.11 34.29
C ASP A 357 -14.55 25.95 35.12
N ARG A 358 -14.55 24.72 34.57
CA ARG A 358 -15.04 23.52 35.26
C ARG A 358 -14.32 23.33 36.58
N THR A 359 -15.01 22.86 37.62
CA THR A 359 -14.35 22.61 38.91
C THR A 359 -13.38 21.42 38.80
N VAL A 360 -12.39 21.35 39.69
CA VAL A 360 -11.45 20.22 39.75
C VAL A 360 -12.20 18.89 39.91
N THR A 361 -13.30 18.89 40.68
CA THR A 361 -14.16 17.71 40.86
C THR A 361 -14.86 17.30 39.57
N GLN A 362 -15.39 18.26 38.80
CA GLN A 362 -15.99 17.97 37.49
C GLN A 362 -14.96 17.40 36.53
N ILE A 363 -13.79 18.03 36.43
CA ILE A 363 -12.70 17.57 35.56
C ILE A 363 -12.25 16.15 35.92
N SER A 364 -12.11 15.84 37.21
CA SER A 364 -11.80 14.48 37.68
C SER A 364 -12.81 13.45 37.17
N SER A 365 -14.10 13.77 37.20
CA SER A 365 -15.16 12.90 36.68
C SER A 365 -15.12 12.81 35.16
N ASP A 366 -14.96 13.94 34.47
CA ASP A 366 -14.96 14.03 33.00
C ASP A 366 -13.81 13.21 32.39
N VAL A 367 -12.64 13.18 33.05
CA VAL A 367 -11.48 12.40 32.60
C VAL A 367 -11.49 10.96 33.09
N GLY A 368 -12.58 10.49 33.71
CA GLY A 368 -12.79 9.07 34.02
C GLY A 368 -12.15 8.56 35.32
N PHE A 369 -11.77 9.43 36.25
CA PHE A 369 -11.33 8.99 37.58
C PHE A 369 -12.54 8.69 38.48
N GLY A 370 -12.55 7.51 39.08
CA GLY A 370 -13.63 7.10 40.00
C GLY A 370 -13.66 7.85 41.35
N SER A 371 -12.61 8.60 41.70
CA SER A 371 -12.62 9.48 42.87
C SER A 371 -11.65 10.66 42.72
N ILE A 372 -12.00 11.78 43.35
CA ILE A 372 -11.18 12.99 43.40
C ILE A 372 -9.81 12.74 44.04
N SER A 373 -9.74 11.88 45.07
CA SER A 373 -8.50 11.56 45.77
C SER A 373 -7.54 10.76 44.89
N SER A 374 -8.05 9.83 44.06
CA SER A 374 -7.22 9.14 43.08
C SER A 374 -6.74 10.07 41.99
N PHE A 375 -7.60 10.97 41.50
CA PHE A 375 -7.20 12.00 40.54
C PHE A 375 -6.10 12.90 41.07
N GLN A 376 -6.25 13.46 42.28
CA GLN A 376 -5.26 14.37 42.87
C GLN A 376 -3.90 13.69 43.07
N ARG A 377 -3.88 12.43 43.53
CA ARG A 377 -2.64 11.65 43.66
C ARG A 377 -1.96 11.41 42.32
N SER A 378 -2.72 10.99 41.31
CA SER A 378 -2.20 10.78 39.96
C SER A 378 -1.71 12.09 39.35
N PHE A 379 -2.46 13.18 39.48
CA PHE A 379 -2.08 14.50 38.99
C PHE A 379 -0.77 14.98 39.65
N ALA A 380 -0.64 14.86 40.97
CA ALA A 380 0.59 15.21 41.67
C ALA A 380 1.78 14.33 41.23
N LYS A 381 1.55 13.02 41.01
CA LYS A 381 2.56 12.07 40.50
C LYS A 381 3.11 12.50 39.14
N TYR A 382 2.25 12.91 38.20
CA TYR A 382 2.66 13.21 36.82
C TYR A 382 3.04 14.69 36.59
N MET A 383 2.48 15.63 37.36
CA MET A 383 2.68 17.07 37.17
C MET A 383 3.53 17.74 38.25
N ASN A 384 3.89 17.02 39.33
CA ASN A 384 4.63 17.54 40.49
C ASN A 384 3.98 18.78 41.16
N GLN A 385 2.67 18.95 40.99
CA GLN A 385 1.87 20.02 41.59
C GLN A 385 0.40 19.58 41.69
N THR A 386 -0.41 20.30 42.46
CA THR A 386 -1.85 20.03 42.54
C THR A 386 -2.61 20.58 41.33
N PRO A 387 -3.80 20.02 40.99
CA PRO A 387 -4.64 20.56 39.90
C PRO A 387 -4.97 22.05 40.05
N SER A 388 -5.20 22.51 41.29
CA SER A 388 -5.53 23.91 41.59
C SER A 388 -4.32 24.83 41.36
N GLU A 389 -3.13 24.40 41.76
CA GLU A 389 -1.88 25.12 41.49
C GLU A 389 -1.60 25.19 39.99
N TYR A 390 -1.73 24.05 39.30
CA TYR A 390 -1.59 23.97 37.84
C TYR A 390 -2.49 24.99 37.15
N ARG A 391 -3.80 25.02 37.47
CA ARG A 391 -4.73 26.01 36.92
C ARG A 391 -4.28 27.44 37.16
N ARG A 392 -3.82 27.77 38.38
CA ARG A 392 -3.41 29.14 38.71
C ARG A 392 -2.27 29.63 37.80
N PHE A 393 -1.34 28.74 37.44
CA PHE A 393 -0.18 29.10 36.62
C PHE A 393 -0.43 29.00 35.10
N HIS A 394 -1.31 28.11 34.66
CA HIS A 394 -1.46 27.77 33.25
C HIS A 394 -2.79 28.21 32.61
N ARG A 395 -3.70 28.85 33.35
CA ARG A 395 -4.96 29.34 32.79
C ARG A 395 -4.71 30.40 31.73
N CYS A 396 -5.18 30.11 30.52
CA CYS A 396 -5.20 31.10 29.44
C CYS A 396 -6.17 32.21 29.85
N LYS A 397 -5.70 33.47 29.79
CA LYS A 397 -6.56 34.64 30.02
C LYS A 397 -7.47 34.90 28.83
#